data_AF-A0A7S1H7X7-F1
#
_entry.id   AF-A0A7S1H7X7-F1
#
_cell.length_a   1.000
_cell.length_b   1.000
_cell.length_c   1.000
_cell.angle_alpha   90.00
_cell.angle_beta   90.00
_cell.angle_gamma   90.00
#
_symmetry.space_group_name_H-M   'P 1'
#
loop_
_entity.id
_entity.type
_entity.pdbx_description
1 polymer ?
#
loop_
_entity_poly.entity_id
_entity_poly.type
_entity_poly.pdbx_seq_one_letter_code
_entity_poly.pdbx_strand_id
1 'polypeptide(L)'
;VYNAPAALKRRNDKMRKIYKDNACHPWRLGVNMLAIGPAFMSFFFGIKSLGTIDPSFAAGGALWFADLSAVDPYQVLPVLACGTFLAVMETALVARKASMPNMQFQMQRGVQRILCLSLAPLLIGMKYPAG
;
A
#
# COMPACT_ATOMS: atom_id res chain seq x y z
N VAL A 1 26.19 -30.59 1.47
CA VAL A 1 27.04 -29.70 0.64
C VAL A 1 26.44 -28.31 0.37
N TYR A 2 25.16 -28.06 0.69
CA TYR A 2 24.46 -26.81 0.32
C TYR A 2 24.73 -25.58 1.22
N ASN A 3 25.41 -25.74 2.37
CA ASN A 3 25.61 -24.68 3.38
C ASN A 3 27.02 -24.08 3.42
N ALA A 4 27.88 -24.34 2.44
CA ALA A 4 29.19 -23.69 2.40
C ALA A 4 29.03 -22.19 2.01
N PRO A 5 29.71 -21.25 2.70
CA PRO A 5 29.62 -19.81 2.41
C PRO A 5 29.98 -19.46 0.96
N ALA A 6 30.84 -20.27 0.34
CA ALA A 6 31.19 -20.16 -1.08
C ALA A 6 30.00 -20.46 -2.03
N ALA A 7 29.11 -21.38 -1.66
CA ALA A 7 27.93 -21.73 -2.46
C ALA A 7 26.87 -20.62 -2.42
N LEU A 8 26.70 -19.95 -1.27
CA LEU A 8 25.83 -18.78 -1.12
C LEU A 8 26.33 -17.59 -1.95
N LYS A 9 27.64 -17.35 -1.95
CA LYS A 9 28.26 -16.28 -2.75
C LYS A 9 28.03 -16.51 -4.25
N ARG A 10 28.26 -17.73 -4.74
CA ARG A 10 27.99 -18.11 -6.14
C ARG A 10 26.50 -17.96 -6.51
N ARG A 11 25.59 -18.30 -5.60
CA ARG A 11 24.14 -18.12 -5.81
C ARG A 11 23.78 -16.63 -5.94
N ASN A 12 24.29 -15.79 -5.05
CA ASN A 12 24.07 -14.34 -5.09
C ASN A 12 24.65 -13.72 -6.35
N ASP A 13 25.84 -14.15 -6.79
CA ASP A 13 26.47 -13.66 -8.02
C ASP A 13 25.66 -14.05 -9.27
N LYS A 14 25.14 -15.29 -9.34
CA LYS A 14 24.23 -15.72 -10.41
C LYS A 14 22.95 -14.88 -10.44
N MET A 15 22.32 -14.66 -9.28
CA MET A 15 21.12 -13.82 -9.18
C MET A 15 21.41 -12.39 -9.67
N ARG A 16 22.55 -11.81 -9.26
CA ARG A 16 22.93 -10.45 -9.65
C ARG A 16 23.17 -10.34 -11.16
N LYS A 17 23.72 -11.37 -11.78
CA LYS A 17 23.89 -11.45 -13.24
C LYS A 17 22.54 -11.51 -13.96
N ILE A 18 21.63 -12.37 -13.51
CA ILE A 18 20.25 -12.47 -14.07
C ILE A 18 19.51 -11.14 -13.98
N TYR A 19 19.60 -10.43 -12.84
CA TYR A 19 18.96 -9.12 -12.68
C TYR A 19 19.54 -8.05 -13.61
N LYS A 20 20.86 -8.09 -13.87
CA LYS A 20 21.55 -7.18 -14.79
C LYS A 20 21.17 -7.46 -16.24
N ASP A 21 21.12 -8.74 -16.62
CA ASP A 21 20.82 -9.19 -17.98
C ASP A 21 19.35 -8.94 -18.36
N ASN A 22 18.42 -9.02 -17.39
CA ASN A 22 16.98 -8.82 -17.63
C ASN A 22 16.47 -7.42 -17.26
N ALA A 23 17.35 -6.47 -16.90
CA ALA A 23 17.00 -5.11 -16.43
C ALA A 23 15.91 -5.06 -15.32
N CYS A 24 15.74 -6.16 -14.59
CA CYS A 24 14.75 -6.32 -13.54
C CYS A 24 15.34 -5.76 -12.24
N HIS A 25 15.38 -4.44 -12.11
CA HIS A 25 15.86 -3.82 -10.90
C HIS A 25 14.77 -3.69 -9.83
N PRO A 26 15.06 -4.03 -8.56
CA PRO A 26 14.08 -3.94 -7.47
C PRO A 26 13.59 -2.50 -7.20
N TRP A 27 14.36 -1.47 -7.58
CA TRP A 27 13.94 -0.08 -7.46
C TRP A 27 12.78 0.28 -8.41
N ARG A 28 12.60 -0.45 -9.53
CA ARG A 28 11.47 -0.22 -10.44
C ARG A 28 10.12 -0.54 -9.80
N LEU A 29 10.07 -1.48 -8.85
CA LEU A 29 8.85 -1.69 -8.05
C LEU A 29 8.52 -0.47 -7.18
N GLY A 30 9.53 0.21 -6.64
CA GLY A 30 9.34 1.41 -5.81
C GLY A 30 8.84 2.62 -6.61
N VAL A 31 9.25 2.76 -7.87
CA VAL A 31 8.83 3.88 -8.74
C VAL A 31 7.32 3.85 -9.00
N ASN A 32 6.73 2.67 -9.21
CA ASN A 32 5.28 2.56 -9.38
C ASN A 32 4.51 3.02 -8.14
N MET A 33 5.02 2.76 -6.93
CA MET A 33 4.40 3.26 -5.70
C MET A 33 4.53 4.78 -5.56
N LEU A 34 5.66 5.35 -5.93
CA LEU A 34 5.87 6.80 -5.90
C LEU A 34 4.98 7.54 -6.90
N ALA A 35 4.62 6.92 -8.02
CA ALA A 35 3.71 7.51 -9.01
C ALA A 35 2.25 7.61 -8.52
N ILE A 36 1.81 6.72 -7.62
CA ILE A 36 0.46 6.75 -7.05
C ILE A 36 0.30 7.91 -6.05
N GLY A 37 1.38 8.30 -5.36
CA GLY A 37 1.36 9.35 -4.34
C GLY A 37 0.83 10.71 -4.83
N PRO A 38 1.37 11.29 -5.92
CA PRO A 38 0.90 12.56 -6.45
C PRO A 38 -0.57 12.53 -6.88
N ALA A 39 -1.01 11.47 -7.56
CA ALA A 39 -2.40 11.32 -7.97
C ALA A 39 -3.35 11.29 -6.76
N PHE A 40 -2.97 10.55 -5.72
CA PHE A 40 -3.72 10.50 -4.47
C PHE A 40 -3.79 11.88 -3.78
N MET A 41 -2.67 12.62 -3.72
CA MET A 41 -2.66 13.97 -3.15
C MET A 41 -3.51 14.97 -3.96
N SER A 42 -3.54 14.86 -5.29
CA SER A 42 -4.40 15.70 -6.13
C SER A 42 -5.88 15.50 -5.84
N PHE A 43 -6.33 14.25 -5.70
CA PHE A 43 -7.72 13.96 -5.31
C PHE A 43 -8.04 14.49 -3.91
N PHE A 44 -7.14 14.27 -2.94
CA PHE A 44 -7.31 14.76 -1.57
C PHE A 44 -7.52 16.28 -1.49
N PHE A 45 -6.62 17.05 -2.10
CA PHE A 45 -6.73 18.51 -2.10
C PHE A 45 -7.91 18.99 -2.96
N GLY A 46 -8.23 18.27 -4.04
CA GLY A 46 -9.39 18.54 -4.88
C GLY A 46 -10.71 18.45 -4.11
N ILE A 47 -10.94 17.35 -3.40
CA ILE A 47 -12.16 17.14 -2.61
C ILE A 47 -12.26 18.13 -1.45
N LYS A 48 -11.13 18.39 -0.76
CA LYS A 48 -11.06 19.42 0.29
C LYS A 48 -11.42 20.81 -0.24
N SER A 49 -10.96 21.16 -1.44
CA SER A 49 -11.28 22.43 -2.08
C SER A 49 -12.74 22.47 -2.57
N LEU A 50 -13.29 21.35 -3.04
CA LEU A 50 -14.67 21.28 -3.53
C LEU A 50 -15.70 21.56 -2.43
N GLY A 51 -15.48 21.11 -1.19
CA GLY A 51 -16.34 21.47 -0.06
C GLY A 51 -16.43 22.96 0.24
N THR A 52 -15.42 23.74 -0.16
CA THR A 52 -15.43 25.21 -0.01
C THR A 52 -16.07 25.93 -1.20
N ILE A 53 -16.13 25.29 -2.37
CA ILE A 53 -16.63 25.87 -3.62
C ILE A 53 -18.12 25.54 -3.80
N ASP A 54 -18.54 24.33 -3.44
CA ASP A 54 -19.91 23.86 -3.58
C ASP A 54 -20.46 23.31 -2.25
N PRO A 55 -21.40 24.02 -1.59
CA PRO A 55 -22.03 23.60 -0.34
C PRO A 55 -22.77 22.25 -0.44
N SER A 56 -23.10 21.78 -1.64
CA SER A 56 -23.75 20.48 -1.83
C SER A 56 -22.85 19.32 -1.40
N PHE A 57 -21.52 19.47 -1.44
CA PHE A 57 -20.57 18.47 -0.92
C PHE A 57 -20.56 18.40 0.62
N ALA A 58 -20.94 19.48 1.29
CA ALA A 58 -21.08 19.52 2.74
C ALA A 58 -22.40 18.88 3.25
N ALA A 59 -23.40 18.76 2.37
CA ALA A 59 -24.69 18.13 2.66
C ALA A 59 -24.90 16.79 1.95
N GLY A 60 -23.99 16.41 1.04
CA GLY A 60 -24.10 15.25 0.15
C GLY A 60 -23.62 13.93 0.75
N GLY A 61 -23.47 13.86 2.08
CA GLY A 61 -23.06 12.69 2.84
C GLY A 61 -23.77 11.37 2.51
N ALA A 62 -23.09 10.25 2.74
CA ALA A 62 -23.66 8.92 2.62
C ALA A 62 -23.50 8.11 3.91
N LEU A 63 -24.55 7.37 4.28
CA LEU A 63 -24.62 6.45 5.44
C LEU A 63 -24.28 7.09 6.79
N TRP A 64 -22.99 7.17 7.16
CA TRP A 64 -22.51 7.61 8.49
C TRP A 64 -21.67 8.89 8.46
N PHE A 65 -21.39 9.45 7.28
CA PHE A 65 -20.71 10.75 7.14
C PHE A 65 -21.66 11.72 6.42
N ALA A 66 -21.94 12.86 7.03
CA ALA A 66 -22.87 13.87 6.49
C ALA A 66 -22.20 14.83 5.49
N ASP A 67 -20.88 14.97 5.59
CA ASP A 67 -20.06 15.90 4.81
C ASP A 67 -18.91 15.12 4.16
N LEU A 68 -18.79 15.18 2.84
CA LEU A 68 -17.73 14.50 2.07
C LEU A 68 -16.39 15.24 2.16
N SER A 69 -16.42 16.53 2.43
CA SER A 69 -15.25 17.40 2.50
C SER A 69 -14.63 17.45 3.90
N ALA A 70 -15.40 17.08 4.92
CA ALA A 70 -14.93 16.95 6.29
C ALA A 70 -14.33 15.57 6.58
N VAL A 71 -13.59 15.52 7.68
CA VAL A 71 -13.00 14.28 8.22
C VAL A 71 -14.12 13.34 8.64
N ASP A 72 -13.99 12.04 8.30
CA ASP A 72 -14.93 11.01 8.77
C ASP A 72 -15.00 11.04 10.32
N PRO A 73 -16.15 11.39 10.92
CA PRO A 73 -16.30 11.49 12.38
C PRO A 73 -16.04 10.17 13.11
N TYR A 74 -16.31 9.05 12.45
CA TYR A 74 -16.22 7.71 13.02
C TYR A 74 -14.99 6.94 12.55
N GLN A 75 -14.19 7.52 11.64
CA GLN A 75 -12.98 6.91 11.09
C GLN A 75 -13.21 5.50 10.49
N VAL A 76 -14.44 5.20 10.07
CA VAL A 76 -14.81 3.90 9.52
C VAL A 76 -14.26 3.73 8.12
N LEU A 77 -14.29 4.78 7.29
CA LEU A 77 -13.72 4.81 5.94
C LEU A 77 -12.23 4.46 5.89
N PRO A 78 -11.33 5.14 6.64
CA PRO A 78 -9.91 4.81 6.61
C PRO A 78 -9.63 3.38 7.13
N VAL A 79 -10.42 2.88 8.08
CA VAL A 79 -10.30 1.50 8.58
C VAL A 79 -10.74 0.48 7.51
N LEU A 80 -11.86 0.72 6.83
CA LEU A 80 -12.32 -0.14 5.73
C LEU A 80 -11.38 -0.11 4.53
N ALA A 81 -10.84 1.06 4.18
CA ALA A 81 -9.83 1.21 3.13
C ALA A 81 -8.57 0.42 3.46
N CYS A 82 -8.08 0.50 4.71
CA CYS A 82 -6.96 -0.32 5.18
C CYS A 82 -7.27 -1.82 5.13
N GLY A 83 -8.47 -2.24 5.56
CA GLY A 83 -8.90 -3.63 5.51
C GLY A 83 -8.97 -4.18 4.08
N THR A 84 -9.53 -3.39 3.16
CA THR A 84 -9.62 -3.74 1.73
C THR A 84 -8.24 -3.83 1.10
N PHE A 85 -7.36 -2.86 1.38
CA PHE A 85 -5.98 -2.87 0.90
C PHE A 85 -5.21 -4.08 1.43
N LEU A 86 -5.38 -4.42 2.71
CA LEU A 86 -4.80 -5.61 3.32
C LEU A 86 -5.28 -6.88 2.61
N ALA A 87 -6.58 -6.99 2.31
CA ALA A 87 -7.14 -8.13 1.59
C ALA A 87 -6.58 -8.27 0.15
N VAL A 88 -6.49 -7.16 -0.60
CA VAL A 88 -5.90 -7.14 -1.95
C VAL A 88 -4.42 -7.55 -1.91
N MET A 89 -3.66 -7.04 -0.94
CA MET A 89 -2.25 -7.41 -0.81
C MET A 89 -2.09 -8.85 -0.34
N GLU A 90 -2.96 -9.37 0.54
CA GLU A 90 -2.89 -10.76 1.01
C GLU A 90 -3.24 -11.75 -0.10
N THR A 91 -4.26 -11.46 -0.90
CA THR A 91 -4.59 -12.24 -2.11
C THR A 91 -3.44 -12.22 -3.12
N ALA A 92 -2.83 -11.05 -3.37
CA ALA A 92 -1.65 -10.94 -4.25
C ALA A 92 -0.44 -11.73 -3.72
N LEU A 93 -0.24 -11.77 -2.41
CA LEU A 93 0.83 -12.54 -1.78
C LEU A 93 0.57 -14.05 -1.88
N VAL A 94 -0.66 -14.49 -1.63
CA VAL A 94 -1.07 -15.90 -1.75
C VAL A 94 -0.91 -16.40 -3.18
N ALA A 95 -1.25 -15.59 -4.19
CA ALA A 95 -1.03 -15.92 -5.59
C ALA A 95 0.46 -16.17 -5.93
N ARG A 96 1.38 -15.54 -5.18
CA ARG A 96 2.83 -15.70 -5.34
C ARG A 96 3.45 -16.79 -4.45
N LYS A 97 2.66 -17.43 -3.59
CA LYS A 97 3.12 -18.44 -2.62
C LYS A 97 3.84 -19.61 -3.29
N ALA A 98 3.35 -20.06 -4.46
CA ALA A 98 3.95 -21.16 -5.20
C ALA A 98 5.37 -20.85 -5.74
N SER A 99 5.69 -19.56 -5.89
CA SER A 99 6.97 -19.10 -6.45
C SER A 99 7.99 -18.73 -5.37
N MET A 100 7.65 -18.88 -4.08
CA MET A 100 8.45 -18.39 -2.96
C MET A 100 8.74 -19.51 -1.93
N PRO A 101 9.96 -19.56 -1.36
CA PRO A 101 10.23 -20.46 -0.24
C PRO A 101 9.40 -20.05 1.00
N ASN A 102 8.91 -21.04 1.77
CA ASN A 102 8.00 -20.82 2.90
C ASN A 102 8.49 -19.78 3.92
N MET A 103 9.79 -19.73 4.20
CA MET A 103 10.39 -18.73 5.10
C MET A 103 10.22 -17.29 4.58
N GLN A 104 10.42 -17.10 3.26
CA GLN A 104 10.32 -15.79 2.62
C GLN A 104 8.86 -15.33 2.52
N PHE A 105 7.92 -16.26 2.27
CA PHE A 105 6.48 -15.99 2.31
C PHE A 105 6.02 -15.52 3.69
N GLN A 106 6.44 -16.21 4.76
CA GLN A 106 6.07 -15.82 6.13
C GLN A 106 6.64 -14.46 6.53
N MET A 107 7.90 -14.20 6.17
CA MET A 107 8.54 -12.90 6.39
C MET A 107 7.81 -11.79 5.64
N GLN A 108 7.51 -12.00 4.35
CA GLN A 108 6.81 -11.01 3.53
C GLN A 108 5.39 -10.75 4.03
N ARG A 109 4.66 -11.78 4.50
CA ARG A 109 3.33 -11.63 5.12
C ARG A 109 3.39 -10.82 6.41
N GLY A 110 4.39 -11.07 7.25
CA GLY A 110 4.60 -10.31 8.50
C GLY A 110 4.87 -8.83 8.23
N VAL A 111 5.83 -8.55 7.34
CA VAL A 111 6.18 -7.17 6.95
C VAL A 111 4.99 -6.45 6.33
N GLN A 112 4.24 -7.10 5.44
CA GLN A 112 3.07 -6.52 4.78
C GLN A 112 1.95 -6.17 5.77
N ARG A 113 1.69 -7.02 6.76
CA ARG A 113 0.70 -6.75 7.80
C ARG A 113 1.13 -5.58 8.68
N ILE A 114 2.40 -5.52 9.09
CA ILE A 114 2.93 -4.39 9.86
C ILE A 114 2.80 -3.09 9.04
N LEU A 115 3.15 -3.12 7.75
CA LEU A 115 3.02 -1.96 6.87
C LEU A 115 1.56 -1.49 6.75
N CYS A 116 0.62 -2.38 6.46
CA CYS A 116 -0.80 -2.02 6.35
C CYS A 116 -1.39 -1.54 7.68
N LEU A 117 -1.03 -2.18 8.80
CA LEU A 117 -1.49 -1.78 10.13
C LEU A 117 -0.88 -0.43 10.55
N SER A 118 0.34 -0.11 10.10
CA SER A 118 0.96 1.20 10.33
C SER A 118 0.36 2.31 9.47
N LEU A 119 -0.28 1.96 8.34
CA LEU A 119 -0.99 2.91 7.49
C LEU A 119 -2.28 3.42 8.15
N ALA A 120 -2.98 2.58 8.92
CA ALA A 120 -4.21 2.95 9.61
C ALA A 120 -4.05 4.16 10.57
N PRO A 121 -3.10 4.18 11.54
CA PRO A 121 -2.88 5.33 12.40
C PRO A 121 -2.34 6.55 11.63
N LEU A 122 -1.64 6.35 10.50
CA LEU A 122 -1.21 7.45 9.64
C LEU A 122 -2.39 8.14 8.94
N LEU A 123 -3.32 7.37 8.37
CA LEU A 123 -4.55 7.91 7.79
C LEU A 123 -5.45 8.56 8.86
N ILE A 124 -5.51 7.99 10.05
CA ILE A 124 -6.25 8.60 11.15
C ILE A 124 -5.60 9.91 11.61
N GLY A 125 -4.27 9.94 11.76
CA GLY A 125 -3.51 11.12 12.19
C GLY A 125 -3.51 12.27 11.18
N MET A 126 -3.54 11.96 9.88
CA MET A 126 -3.57 12.96 8.81
C MET A 126 -4.95 13.56 8.56
N LYS A 127 -5.99 13.18 9.34
CA LYS A 127 -7.35 13.72 9.23
C LYS A 127 -7.86 13.70 7.79
N TYR A 128 -7.90 12.50 7.20
CA TYR A 128 -8.37 12.34 5.83
C TYR A 128 -9.87 12.71 5.71
N PRO A 129 -10.26 13.48 4.67
CA PRO A 129 -11.66 13.73 4.36
C PRO A 129 -12.35 12.42 3.96
N ALA A 130 -13.67 12.37 4.13
CA ALA A 130 -14.47 11.18 3.84
C ALA A 130 -14.62 10.90 2.34
N GLY A 131 -14.48 11.92 1.49
CA GLY A 131 -14.56 11.83 0.03
C GLY A 131 -13.28 11.42 -0.66
#